data_AF-A3DL68-F1
#
_entry.id   AF-A3DL68-F1
#
_cell.length_a   1.000
_cell.length_b   1.000
_cell.length_c   1.000
_cell.angle_alpha   90.00
_cell.angle_beta   90.00
_cell.angle_gamma   90.00
#
_symmetry.space_group_name_H-M   'P 1'
#
loop_
_entity.id
_entity.type
_entity.pdbx_description
1 polymer ?
#
loop_
_entity_poly.entity_id
_entity_poly.type
_entity_poly.pdbx_seq_one_letter_code
_entity_poly.pdbx_strand_id
1 'polypeptide(L)'
;MKSIFELAYRYIVPYINRRIVEIMYQHGLSEIEIARKLRITPSAVSRYLAKQRGVQIDLSRNIDVERKLEELAEKIIDKNPSIYEIYRDITSLTLYIMSKKYMCNIHKKLDPEIDPLKCNICPELFGN
;
A
#
# COMPACT_ATOMS: atom_id res chain seq x y z
N MET A 1 7.20 -10.16 19.79
CA MET A 1 7.59 -9.11 18.83
C MET A 1 7.28 -9.50 17.38
N LYS A 2 6.20 -8.96 16.81
CA LYS A 2 5.90 -9.05 15.38
C LYS A 2 6.74 -8.03 14.61
N SER A 3 7.43 -8.50 13.58
CA SER A 3 8.31 -7.66 12.75
C SER A 3 7.52 -6.58 12.02
N ILE A 4 8.03 -5.35 11.99
CA ILE A 4 7.46 -4.26 11.21
C ILE A 4 7.44 -4.57 9.70
N PHE A 5 8.38 -5.39 9.22
CA PHE A 5 8.42 -5.85 7.83
C PHE A 5 7.37 -6.93 7.56
N GLU A 6 7.09 -7.82 8.53
CA GLU A 6 5.97 -8.77 8.44
C GLU A 6 4.64 -8.02 8.34
N LEU A 7 4.47 -6.96 9.13
CA LEU A 7 3.29 -6.09 9.08
C LEU A 7 3.14 -5.40 7.74
N ALA A 8 4.22 -4.79 7.24
CA ALA A 8 4.22 -4.12 5.95
C ALA A 8 3.85 -5.07 4.82
N TYR A 9 4.47 -6.24 4.78
CA TYR A 9 4.23 -7.25 3.74
C TYR A 9 2.81 -7.84 3.80
N ARG A 10 2.28 -8.12 4.99
CA ARG A 10 0.96 -8.76 5.15
C ARG A 10 -0.21 -7.80 5.02
N TYR A 11 -0.03 -6.52 5.32
CA TYR A 11 -1.13 -5.57 5.45
C TYR A 11 -0.99 -4.34 4.55
N ILE A 12 0.15 -3.64 4.60
CA ILE A 12 0.33 -2.36 3.89
C ILE A 12 0.47 -2.57 2.39
N VAL A 13 1.41 -3.42 1.95
CA VAL A 13 1.67 -3.65 0.52
C VAL A 13 0.43 -4.20 -0.20
N PRO A 14 -0.31 -5.19 0.36
CA PRO A 14 -1.56 -5.66 -0.27
C PRO A 14 -2.64 -4.58 -0.35
N TYR A 15 -2.74 -3.68 0.63
CA TYR A 15 -3.65 -2.54 0.59
C TYR A 15 -3.27 -1.56 -0.53
N ILE A 16 -2.00 -1.16 -0.61
CA ILE A 16 -1.50 -0.26 -1.66
C ILE A 16 -1.81 -0.84 -3.05
N ASN A 17 -1.44 -2.10 -3.28
CA ASN A 17 -1.67 -2.74 -4.57
C ASN A 17 -3.16 -2.83 -4.92
N ARG A 18 -4.01 -3.18 -3.94
CA ARG A 18 -5.46 -3.18 -4.15
C ARG A 18 -5.94 -1.79 -4.56
N ARG A 19 -5.56 -0.75 -3.81
CA ARG A 19 -6.07 0.59 -4.04
C ARG A 19 -5.59 1.17 -5.38
N ILE A 20 -4.33 0.95 -5.75
CA ILE A 20 -3.83 1.31 -7.10
C ILE A 20 -4.65 0.60 -8.19
N VAL A 21 -4.91 -0.70 -8.05
CA VAL A 21 -5.75 -1.45 -9.00
C VAL A 21 -7.16 -0.88 -9.08
N GLU A 22 -7.78 -0.56 -7.95
CA GLU A 22 -9.12 0.05 -7.91
C GLU A 22 -9.15 1.42 -8.59
N ILE A 23 -8.16 2.28 -8.34
CA ILE A 23 -8.06 3.61 -8.96
C ILE A 23 -7.87 3.46 -10.48
N MET A 24 -6.94 2.60 -10.92
CA MET A 24 -6.73 2.37 -12.36
C MET A 24 -7.98 1.82 -13.06
N TYR A 25 -8.74 0.95 -12.38
CA TYR A 25 -10.01 0.44 -12.88
C TYR A 25 -11.09 1.53 -12.95
N GLN A 26 -11.16 2.42 -11.96
CA GLN A 26 -12.03 3.60 -11.95
C GLN A 26 -11.68 4.58 -13.09
N HIS A 27 -10.42 4.64 -13.50
CA HIS A 27 -9.97 5.38 -14.69
C HIS A 27 -10.27 4.66 -16.03
N GLY A 28 -11.00 3.54 -16.00
CA GLY A 28 -11.50 2.85 -17.18
C GLY A 28 -10.56 1.82 -17.81
N LEU A 29 -9.44 1.49 -17.15
CA LEU A 29 -8.53 0.45 -17.65
C LEU A 29 -9.12 -0.95 -17.42
N SER A 30 -8.95 -1.84 -18.38
CA SER A 30 -9.29 -3.26 -18.24
C SER A 30 -8.31 -4.00 -17.31
N GLU A 31 -8.73 -5.14 -16.75
CA GLU A 31 -7.86 -5.95 -15.89
C GLU A 31 -6.55 -6.36 -16.58
N ILE A 32 -6.59 -6.60 -17.89
CA ILE A 32 -5.43 -6.99 -18.70
C ILE A 32 -4.44 -5.81 -18.83
N GLU A 33 -4.95 -4.60 -19.04
CA GLU A 33 -4.11 -3.38 -19.11
C GLU A 33 -3.46 -3.07 -17.76
N ILE A 34 -4.23 -3.18 -16.68
CA ILE A 34 -3.75 -3.00 -15.31
C ILE A 34 -2.64 -4.01 -15.01
N ALA A 35 -2.88 -5.30 -15.31
CA ALA A 35 -1.89 -6.36 -15.11
C ALA A 35 -0.58 -6.08 -15.87
N ARG A 36 -0.69 -5.65 -17.13
CA ARG A 36 0.46 -5.32 -17.98
C ARG A 36 1.27 -4.14 -17.42
N LYS A 37 0.59 -3.07 -17.00
CA LYS A 37 1.23 -1.85 -16.46
C LYS A 37 1.89 -2.11 -15.10
N LEU A 38 1.22 -2.87 -14.22
CA LEU A 38 1.73 -3.21 -12.89
C LEU A 38 2.72 -4.39 -12.87
N ARG A 39 2.94 -5.07 -14.00
CA ARG A 39 3.79 -6.27 -14.10
C ARG A 39 3.35 -7.40 -13.16
N ILE A 40 2.04 -7.57 -13.00
CA ILE A 40 1.42 -8.65 -12.21
C ILE A 40 0.53 -9.52 -13.10
N THR A 41 0.03 -10.63 -12.57
CA THR A 41 -0.88 -11.49 -13.32
C THR A 41 -2.30 -10.87 -13.37
N PRO A 42 -3.08 -11.09 -14.44
CA PRO A 42 -4.50 -10.73 -14.46
C PRO A 42 -5.28 -11.33 -13.28
N SER A 43 -4.94 -12.56 -12.88
CA SER A 43 -5.51 -13.18 -11.69
C SER A 43 -5.22 -12.42 -10.39
N ALA A 44 -4.07 -11.75 -10.27
CA ALA A 44 -3.79 -10.90 -9.12
C ALA A 44 -4.69 -9.66 -9.12
N VAL A 45 -4.89 -9.03 -10.28
CA VAL A 45 -5.79 -7.87 -10.47
C VAL A 45 -7.22 -8.24 -10.09
N SER A 46 -7.77 -9.32 -10.68
CA SER A 46 -9.10 -9.82 -10.38
C SER A 46 -9.30 -10.07 -8.87
N ARG A 47 -8.31 -10.66 -8.20
CA ARG A 47 -8.37 -10.90 -6.75
C ARG A 47 -8.32 -9.63 -5.90
N TYR A 48 -7.66 -8.58 -6.36
CA TYR A 48 -7.69 -7.27 -5.70
C TYR A 48 -9.08 -6.64 -5.85
N LEU A 49 -9.63 -6.61 -7.06
CA LEU A 49 -10.99 -6.08 -7.33
C LEU A 49 -12.08 -6.85 -6.58
N ALA A 50 -11.95 -8.17 -6.52
CA ALA A 50 -12.84 -9.05 -5.75
C ALA A 50 -12.61 -8.97 -4.22
N LYS A 51 -11.78 -8.04 -3.73
CA LYS A 51 -11.54 -7.80 -2.30
C LYS A 51 -11.03 -9.02 -1.53
N GLN A 52 -10.39 -9.97 -2.22
CA GLN A 52 -9.79 -11.16 -1.60
C GLN A 52 -8.40 -10.89 -1.00
N ARG A 53 -7.84 -9.70 -1.24
CA ARG A 53 -6.51 -9.27 -0.75
C ARG A 53 -6.56 -7.79 -0.37
N GLY A 54 -5.83 -7.39 0.67
CA GLY A 54 -5.64 -5.97 1.03
C GLY A 54 -6.86 -5.29 1.67
N VAL A 55 -7.77 -6.07 2.26
CA VAL A 55 -9.00 -5.59 2.93
C VAL A 55 -8.90 -5.62 4.46
N GLN A 56 -7.82 -6.21 4.99
CA GLN A 56 -7.59 -6.30 6.42
C GLN A 56 -7.37 -4.93 7.07
N ILE A 57 -7.03 -3.92 6.26
CA ILE A 57 -6.79 -2.55 6.68
C ILE A 57 -7.54 -1.61 5.73
N ASP A 58 -7.93 -0.46 6.28
CA ASP A 58 -8.56 0.61 5.53
C ASP A 58 -7.91 1.94 5.94
N LEU A 59 -7.21 2.54 4.99
CA LEU A 59 -6.55 3.84 5.13
C LEU A 59 -7.23 4.89 4.24
N SER A 60 -8.44 4.63 3.73
CA SER A 60 -9.16 5.56 2.85
C SER A 60 -9.49 6.91 3.51
N ARG A 61 -9.50 6.95 4.86
CA ARG A 61 -9.68 8.17 5.64
C ARG A 61 -8.39 9.00 5.79
N ASN A 62 -7.23 8.43 5.45
CA ASN A 62 -5.96 9.13 5.45
C ASN A 62 -5.77 9.84 4.10
N ILE A 63 -6.25 11.08 4.01
CA ILE A 63 -6.27 11.88 2.76
C ILE A 63 -4.87 12.00 2.14
N ASP A 64 -3.82 12.08 2.96
CA ASP A 64 -2.44 12.12 2.52
C ASP A 64 -1.97 10.81 1.86
N VAL A 65 -2.45 9.67 2.34
CA VAL A 65 -2.19 8.35 1.74
C VAL A 65 -2.99 8.18 0.45
N GLU A 66 -4.26 8.56 0.46
CA GLU A 66 -5.13 8.44 -0.72
C GLU A 66 -4.61 9.28 -1.88
N ARG A 67 -4.23 10.54 -1.63
CA ARG A 67 -3.61 11.41 -2.63
C ARG A 67 -2.33 10.80 -3.23
N LYS A 68 -1.48 10.19 -2.41
CA LYS A 68 -0.26 9.51 -2.89
C LYS A 68 -0.56 8.27 -3.74
N LEU A 69 -1.66 7.58 -3.44
CA LEU A 69 -2.12 6.42 -4.22
C LEU A 69 -2.67 6.86 -5.58
N GLU A 70 -3.44 7.95 -5.62
CA GLU A 70 -3.92 8.57 -6.85
C GLU A 70 -2.75 9.05 -7.72
N GLU A 71 -1.82 9.84 -7.17
CA GLU A 71 -0.63 10.33 -7.87
C GLU A 71 0.22 9.17 -8.45
N LEU A 72 0.37 8.07 -7.70
CA LEU A 72 1.09 6.88 -8.15
C LEU A 72 0.32 6.14 -9.26
N ALA A 73 -0.99 5.96 -9.12
CA ALA A 73 -1.81 5.32 -10.14
C ALA A 73 -1.78 6.12 -11.45
N GLU A 74 -1.96 7.43 -11.40
CA GLU A 74 -1.85 8.34 -12.56
C GLU A 74 -0.47 8.25 -13.21
N LYS A 75 0.61 8.30 -12.41
CA LYS A 75 1.98 8.10 -12.92
C LYS A 75 2.11 6.78 -13.69
N ILE A 76 1.52 5.69 -13.18
CA ILE A 76 1.56 4.37 -13.83
C ILE A 76 0.74 4.35 -15.13
N ILE A 77 -0.42 5.01 -15.12
CA ILE A 77 -1.29 5.13 -16.31
C ILE A 77 -0.57 5.91 -17.41
N ASP A 78 -0.05 7.09 -17.10
CA ASP A 78 0.40 8.06 -18.11
C ASP A 78 1.85 7.86 -18.53
N LYS A 79 2.74 7.56 -17.58
CA LYS A 79 4.20 7.57 -17.81
C LYS A 79 4.79 6.19 -18.06
N ASN A 80 4.01 5.13 -17.84
CA ASN A 80 4.42 3.73 -18.01
C ASN A 80 5.82 3.43 -17.40
N PRO A 81 6.02 3.72 -16.10
CA PRO A 81 7.32 3.63 -15.45
C PRO A 81 7.88 2.20 -15.47
N SER A 82 9.20 2.10 -15.28
CA SER A 82 9.87 0.80 -15.15
C SER A 82 9.42 0.05 -13.90
N ILE A 83 9.64 -1.28 -13.88
CA ILE A 83 9.34 -2.11 -12.69
C ILE A 83 10.09 -1.64 -11.44
N TYR A 84 11.31 -1.11 -11.60
CA TYR A 84 12.12 -0.59 -10.50
C TYR A 84 11.54 0.69 -9.91
N GLU A 85 10.96 1.57 -10.75
CA GLU A 85 10.28 2.77 -10.28
C GLU A 85 8.98 2.44 -9.56
N ILE A 86 8.16 1.55 -10.11
CA ILE A 86 6.92 1.10 -9.45
C ILE A 86 7.25 0.49 -8.08
N TYR A 87 8.26 -0.39 -8.03
CA TYR A 87 8.68 -1.01 -6.78
C TYR A 87 9.20 0.03 -5.77
N ARG A 88 9.99 1.01 -6.22
CA ARG A 88 10.47 2.12 -5.38
C ARG A 88 9.31 2.95 -4.83
N ASP A 89 8.34 3.29 -5.65
CA ASP A 89 7.21 4.15 -5.25
C ASP A 89 6.31 3.44 -4.24
N ILE A 90 5.97 2.16 -4.48
CA ILE A 90 5.19 1.34 -3.52
C ILE A 90 5.95 1.19 -2.20
N THR A 91 7.27 0.96 -2.26
CA THR A 91 8.11 0.85 -1.06
C THR A 91 8.14 2.17 -0.30
N SER A 92 8.33 3.29 -1.00
CA SER A 92 8.39 4.62 -0.40
C SER A 92 7.07 4.98 0.28
N LEU A 93 5.93 4.67 -0.37
CA LEU A 93 4.61 4.85 0.22
C LEU A 93 4.39 3.94 1.44
N THR A 94 4.89 2.70 1.40
CA THR A 94 4.83 1.77 2.54
C THR A 94 5.57 2.36 3.74
N LEU A 95 6.80 2.83 3.55
CA LEU A 95 7.61 3.46 4.60
C LEU A 95 6.97 4.74 5.13
N TYR A 96 6.36 5.54 4.24
CA TYR A 96 5.61 6.73 4.62
C TYR A 96 4.41 6.39 5.53
N ILE A 97 3.60 5.39 5.19
CA ILE A 97 2.47 4.94 6.03
C ILE A 97 2.97 4.51 7.41
N MET A 98 4.12 3.83 7.46
CA MET A 98 4.74 3.40 8.72
C MET A 98 5.25 4.59 9.54
N SER A 99 5.89 5.58 8.92
CA SER A 99 6.40 6.78 9.62
C SER A 99 5.28 7.64 10.22
N LYS A 100 4.09 7.61 9.63
CA LYS A 100 2.89 8.29 10.14
C LYS A 100 2.15 7.57 11.27
N LYS A 101 2.65 6.41 11.73
CA LYS A 101 1.99 5.57 12.76
C LYS A 101 0.58 5.09 12.43
N TYR A 102 0.13 5.18 11.17
CA TYR A 102 -1.24 4.79 10.77
C TYR A 102 -1.56 3.32 11.01
N MET A 103 -0.52 2.48 11.17
CA MET A 103 -0.63 1.05 11.39
C MET A 103 -0.41 0.62 12.84
N CYS A 104 -0.09 1.54 13.76
CA CYS A 104 0.24 1.19 15.13
C CYS A 104 -0.92 0.53 15.90
N ASN A 105 -2.17 0.89 15.61
CA ASN A 105 -3.34 0.24 16.21
C ASN A 105 -3.48 -1.23 15.80
N ILE A 106 -3.15 -1.54 14.55
CA ILE A 106 -3.14 -2.93 14.06
C ILE A 106 -1.94 -3.68 14.62
N HIS A 107 -0.77 -3.02 14.71
CA HIS A 107 0.41 -3.60 15.35
C HIS A 107 0.12 -3.97 16.80
N LYS A 108 -0.47 -3.06 17.60
CA LYS A 108 -0.88 -3.33 19.00
C LYS A 108 -1.86 -4.50 19.11
N LYS A 109 -2.81 -4.64 18.17
CA LYS A 109 -3.75 -5.79 18.17
C LYS A 109 -3.02 -7.12 17.94
N LEU A 110 -1.97 -7.13 17.13
CA LEU A 110 -1.19 -8.32 16.79
C LEU A 110 -0.06 -8.59 17.79
N ASP A 111 0.39 -7.55 18.49
CA ASP A 111 1.46 -7.57 19.47
C ASP A 111 1.11 -6.61 20.63
N PRO A 112 0.37 -7.11 21.65
CA PRO A 112 -0.16 -6.28 22.73
C PRO A 112 0.89 -5.58 23.61
N GLU A 113 2.16 -6.01 23.54
CA GLU A 113 3.27 -5.38 24.25
C GLU A 113 3.66 -4.02 23.62
N ILE A 114 3.25 -3.76 22.38
CA ILE A 114 3.50 -2.50 21.70
C ILE A 114 2.54 -1.44 22.23
N ASP A 115 3.12 -0.37 22.79
CA ASP A 115 2.42 0.86 23.15
C ASP A 115 2.61 1.93 22.04
N PRO A 116 1.58 2.23 21.23
CA PRO A 116 1.65 3.25 20.19
C PRO A 116 2.03 4.66 20.67
N LEU A 117 1.78 4.97 21.96
CA LEU A 117 2.10 6.25 22.55
C LEU A 117 3.59 6.37 22.89
N LYS A 118 4.26 5.26 23.17
CA LYS A 118 5.68 5.21 23.54
C LYS A 118 6.60 4.83 22.37
N CYS A 119 6.12 3.99 21.46
CA CYS A 119 6.92 3.49 20.34
C CYS A 119 7.09 4.58 19.25
N ASN A 120 8.34 4.91 18.91
CA ASN A 120 8.69 5.86 17.85
C ASN A 120 9.60 5.26 16.76
N ILE A 121 9.81 3.94 16.76
CA ILE A 121 10.74 3.26 15.85
C ILE A 121 10.47 3.60 14.37
N CYS A 122 9.23 3.48 13.89
CA CYS A 122 8.92 3.76 12.48
C CYS A 122 9.06 5.26 12.11
N PRO A 123 8.55 6.21 12.90
CA PRO A 123 8.84 7.63 12.69
C PRO A 123 10.33 7.96 12.70
N GLU A 124 11.13 7.41 13.62
CA GLU A 124 12.57 7.70 13.72
C GLU A 124 13.37 7.11 12.55
N LEU A 125 13.00 5.91 12.09
CA LEU A 125 13.71 5.24 10.99
C LEU A 125 13.27 5.71 9.60
N PHE A 126 12.00 6.12 9.44
CA PHE A 126 11.39 6.35 8.13
C PHE A 126 10.76 7.75 7.98
N GLY A 127 10.79 8.58 9.02
CA GLY A 127 10.31 9.96 8.99
C GLY A 127 11.41 10.93 8.60
N ASN A 128 11.68 11.03 7.29
CA ASN A 128 12.41 12.14 6.69
C ASN A 128 11.47 12.95 5.81
#